data_AF-A0A917JBA6-F1
#
_entry.id   AF-A0A917JBA6-F1
#
_cell.length_a   1.000
_cell.length_b   1.000
_cell.length_c   1.000
_cell.angle_alpha   90.00
_cell.angle_beta   90.00
_cell.angle_gamma   90.00
#
_symmetry.space_group_name_H-M   'P 1'
#
loop_
_entity.id
_entity.type
_entity.pdbx_description
1 polymer ?
#
loop_
_entity_poly.entity_id
_entity_poly.type
_entity_poly.pdbx_seq_one_letter_code
_entity_poly.pdbx_strand_id
1 'polypeptide(L)'
;MKLLIKHFYFPVSILFSITYISCNHSSKTTKQSVPSPVKEPVKAADTHWVGTWERDDRFDGASLTVTRIIKDSIEFNLWAQSGGHTGEMEGKAYIKGNVAYYEPTEDKACKATFTLMADSVIVKANGCDSYTGIGVTFDGKYTNSKALAKTSKKSELASMRVVLTASEDSVFRKLVGKDYQTFVSCTQLTYDGDNLDAELQAKVISGAVRGLFTSMENIIMIDSTKHIWAAVIEDSERVNYYTNDKQYANKLPKTIENWRQTFKDYPVIYKSK
;
A
#
# COMPACT_ATOMS: atom_id res chain seq x y z
N MET A 1 2.96 -52.55 19.61
CA MET A 1 2.11 -53.71 19.96
C MET A 1 1.05 -53.84 18.87
N LYS A 2 0.93 -55.04 18.30
CA LYS A 2 0.14 -55.41 17.11
C LYS A 2 -1.38 -55.45 17.38
N LEU A 3 -2.13 -55.28 16.28
CA LEU A 3 -3.40 -55.95 15.91
C LEU A 3 -4.71 -55.55 16.63
N LEU A 4 -5.75 -55.16 15.89
CA LEU A 4 -6.71 -56.11 15.28
C LEU A 4 -7.81 -55.43 14.43
N ILE A 5 -7.99 -55.99 13.24
CA ILE A 5 -9.08 -55.81 12.28
C ILE A 5 -10.30 -56.58 12.77
N LYS A 6 -11.52 -56.06 12.57
CA LYS A 6 -12.72 -56.89 12.34
C LYS A 6 -13.59 -56.27 11.25
N HIS A 7 -13.67 -56.97 10.12
CA HIS A 7 -14.72 -56.85 9.12
C HIS A 7 -16.02 -57.49 9.65
N PHE A 8 -17.16 -56.93 9.29
CA PHE A 8 -18.44 -57.64 9.28
C PHE A 8 -19.09 -57.48 7.90
N TYR A 9 -19.20 -58.62 7.22
CA TYR A 9 -19.97 -58.86 6.01
C TYR A 9 -21.34 -59.40 6.47
N PHE A 10 -22.44 -58.96 5.84
CA PHE A 10 -23.67 -59.74 5.78
C PHE A 10 -24.33 -59.55 4.40
N PRO A 11 -24.68 -60.65 3.69
CA PRO A 11 -25.28 -60.61 2.36
C PRO A 11 -26.80 -60.77 2.44
N VAL A 12 -27.54 -60.17 1.50
CA VAL A 12 -28.88 -60.65 1.15
C VAL A 12 -29.07 -60.51 -0.36
N SER A 13 -29.03 -61.66 -1.04
CA SER A 13 -29.48 -61.85 -2.42
C SER A 13 -30.97 -62.17 -2.41
N ILE A 14 -31.77 -61.48 -3.22
CA ILE A 14 -33.13 -61.90 -3.57
C ILE A 14 -33.22 -62.05 -5.08
N LEU A 15 -33.42 -63.29 -5.50
CA LEU A 15 -33.81 -63.72 -6.84
C LEU A 15 -35.29 -63.38 -7.06
N PHE A 16 -35.62 -62.77 -8.21
CA PHE A 16 -36.97 -62.86 -8.77
C PHE A 16 -36.91 -63.12 -10.27
N SER A 17 -37.84 -63.97 -10.67
CA SER A 17 -37.89 -64.80 -11.86
C SER A 17 -38.11 -64.03 -13.16
N ILE A 18 -37.47 -64.52 -14.22
CA ILE A 18 -37.70 -64.09 -15.60
C ILE A 18 -38.93 -64.82 -16.12
N THR A 19 -39.97 -64.06 -16.49
CA THR A 19 -41.02 -64.51 -17.42
C THR A 19 -40.99 -63.61 -18.63
N TYR A 20 -40.61 -64.20 -19.78
CA TYR A 20 -40.65 -63.57 -21.09
C TYR A 20 -42.11 -63.38 -21.52
N ILE A 21 -42.48 -62.14 -21.83
CA ILE A 21 -43.60 -61.83 -22.72
C ILE A 21 -43.02 -61.02 -23.87
N SER A 22 -43.01 -61.61 -25.06
CA SER A 22 -42.74 -60.89 -26.29
C SER A 22 -43.98 -60.10 -26.69
N CYS A 23 -43.80 -58.82 -26.99
CA CYS A 23 -44.76 -58.09 -27.81
C CYS A 23 -43.99 -57.15 -28.73
N ASN A 24 -44.08 -57.45 -30.02
CA ASN A 24 -43.47 -56.69 -31.11
C ASN A 24 -44.34 -55.45 -31.34
N HIS A 25 -43.81 -54.26 -31.05
CA HIS A 25 -44.47 -53.02 -31.44
C HIS A 25 -43.46 -51.97 -31.92
N SER A 26 -43.68 -51.55 -33.16
CA SER A 26 -43.01 -50.45 -33.83
C SER A 26 -43.20 -49.16 -33.04
N SER A 27 -42.10 -48.52 -32.62
CA SER A 27 -42.14 -47.16 -32.09
C SER A 27 -41.03 -46.31 -32.70
N LYS A 28 -41.48 -45.32 -33.47
CA LYS A 28 -40.71 -44.27 -34.13
C LYS A 28 -39.75 -43.58 -33.16
N THR A 29 -38.48 -43.48 -33.56
CA THR A 29 -37.43 -42.72 -32.86
C THR A 29 -37.79 -41.24 -32.86
N THR A 30 -38.28 -40.74 -31.72
CA THR A 30 -38.41 -39.29 -31.49
C THR A 30 -37.17 -38.84 -30.72
N LYS A 31 -36.32 -38.03 -31.36
CA LYS A 31 -35.16 -37.39 -30.70
C LYS A 31 -35.68 -36.47 -29.58
N GLN A 32 -35.46 -36.85 -28.32
CA GLN A 32 -35.68 -35.98 -27.18
C GLN A 32 -34.41 -35.16 -26.94
N SER A 33 -34.48 -33.87 -27.24
CA SER A 33 -33.44 -32.89 -26.95
C SER A 33 -33.40 -32.62 -25.44
N VAL A 34 -32.23 -32.83 -24.83
CA VAL A 34 -31.93 -32.37 -23.47
C VAL A 34 -32.05 -30.84 -23.44
N PRO A 35 -32.82 -30.23 -22.53
CA PRO A 35 -32.89 -28.78 -22.44
C PRO A 35 -31.56 -28.22 -21.95
N SER A 36 -31.00 -27.27 -22.71
CA SER A 36 -29.82 -26.49 -22.32
C SER A 36 -30.06 -25.75 -20.99
N PRO A 37 -29.01 -25.53 -20.17
CA PRO A 37 -29.14 -24.72 -18.97
C PRO A 37 -29.52 -23.29 -19.37
N VAL A 38 -30.60 -22.79 -18.76
CA VAL A 38 -31.06 -21.41 -18.94
C VAL A 38 -29.95 -20.47 -18.48
N LYS A 39 -29.38 -19.71 -19.42
CA LYS A 39 -28.48 -18.59 -19.14
C LYS A 39 -29.30 -17.55 -18.37
N GLU A 40 -29.03 -17.40 -17.07
CA GLU A 40 -29.48 -16.21 -16.35
C GLU A 40 -28.95 -14.96 -17.07
N PRO A 41 -29.78 -13.91 -17.23
CA PRO A 41 -29.33 -12.68 -17.86
C PRO A 41 -28.22 -12.07 -17.01
N VAL A 42 -27.02 -11.98 -17.58
CA VAL A 42 -25.89 -11.27 -16.98
C VAL A 42 -26.33 -9.82 -16.78
N LYS A 43 -26.54 -9.41 -15.53
CA LYS A 43 -26.80 -8.03 -15.15
C LYS A 43 -25.68 -7.17 -15.75
N ALA A 44 -26.04 -6.17 -16.54
CA ALA A 44 -25.08 -5.25 -17.14
C ALA A 44 -24.11 -4.74 -16.06
N ALA A 45 -22.82 -4.85 -16.32
CA ALA A 45 -21.78 -4.42 -15.41
C ALA A 45 -21.98 -2.93 -15.04
N ASP A 46 -21.86 -2.65 -13.75
CA ASP A 46 -22.19 -1.35 -13.20
C ASP A 46 -21.27 -0.25 -13.75
N THR A 47 -21.81 0.75 -14.45
CA THR A 47 -21.01 1.88 -14.96
C THR A 47 -20.28 2.64 -13.86
N HIS A 48 -20.69 2.47 -12.59
CA HIS A 48 -20.01 3.05 -11.43
C HIS A 48 -18.54 2.63 -11.28
N TRP A 49 -18.07 1.55 -11.93
CA TRP A 49 -16.65 1.20 -11.93
C TRP A 49 -15.76 2.25 -12.58
N VAL A 50 -16.24 2.92 -13.63
CA VAL A 50 -15.43 3.82 -14.48
C VAL A 50 -15.06 5.09 -13.72
N GLY A 51 -13.76 5.38 -13.71
CA GLY A 51 -13.21 6.55 -13.04
C GLY A 51 -11.86 6.27 -12.38
N THR A 52 -11.40 7.26 -11.64
CA THR A 52 -10.18 7.17 -10.84
C THR A 52 -10.54 7.04 -9.37
N TRP A 53 -9.86 6.13 -8.71
CA TRP A 53 -9.98 5.82 -7.30
C TRP A 53 -8.60 5.93 -6.68
N GLU A 54 -8.49 6.58 -5.53
CA GLU A 54 -7.21 6.94 -4.95
C GLU A 54 -7.10 6.54 -3.49
N ARG A 55 -5.91 6.10 -3.11
CA ARG A 55 -5.46 6.05 -1.72
C ARG A 55 -4.63 7.31 -1.50
N ASP A 56 -5.23 8.31 -0.85
CA ASP A 56 -4.59 9.59 -0.53
C ASP A 56 -3.69 9.44 0.70
N ASP A 57 -2.45 9.00 0.45
CA ASP A 57 -1.36 8.96 1.43
C ASP A 57 -0.11 9.57 0.80
N ARG A 58 0.57 10.45 1.53
CA ARG A 58 1.75 11.19 1.03
C ARG A 58 2.87 10.24 0.60
N PHE A 59 3.10 9.18 1.36
CA PHE A 59 4.23 8.30 1.13
C PHE A 59 3.80 6.99 0.50
N ASP A 60 2.61 6.49 0.82
CA ASP A 60 2.09 5.19 0.38
C ASP A 60 0.87 5.33 -0.57
N GLY A 61 0.82 6.45 -1.31
CA GLY A 61 -0.26 6.77 -2.24
C GLY A 61 -0.43 5.75 -3.36
N ALA A 62 -1.65 5.66 -3.90
CA ALA A 62 -1.95 4.77 -5.02
C ALA A 62 -3.18 5.24 -5.81
N SER A 63 -3.25 4.85 -7.08
CA SER A 63 -4.35 5.16 -7.99
C SER A 63 -4.78 3.93 -8.76
N LEU A 64 -6.08 3.66 -8.78
CA LEU A 64 -6.75 2.73 -9.67
C LEU A 64 -7.55 3.54 -10.67
N THR A 65 -7.19 3.46 -11.95
CA THR A 65 -7.97 4.04 -13.03
C THR A 65 -8.67 2.94 -13.80
N VAL A 66 -10.00 2.97 -13.81
CA VAL A 66 -10.83 2.12 -14.66
C VAL A 66 -11.30 2.95 -15.84
N THR A 67 -10.80 2.64 -17.03
CA THR A 67 -11.03 3.47 -18.23
C THR A 67 -12.35 3.14 -18.92
N ARG A 68 -12.71 1.85 -18.96
CA ARG A 68 -13.94 1.37 -19.59
C ARG A 68 -14.33 -0.02 -19.08
N ILE A 69 -15.57 -0.39 -19.37
CA ILE A 69 -16.11 -1.73 -19.18
C ILE A 69 -16.27 -2.37 -20.57
N ILE A 70 -15.70 -3.56 -20.77
CA ILE A 70 -15.83 -4.36 -21.99
C ILE A 70 -16.55 -5.65 -21.64
N LYS A 71 -17.83 -5.75 -22.02
CA LYS A 71 -18.71 -6.87 -21.63
C LYS A 71 -18.76 -7.01 -20.10
N ASP A 72 -18.20 -8.09 -19.58
CA ASP A 72 -18.19 -8.44 -18.16
C ASP A 72 -16.79 -8.21 -17.57
N SER A 73 -16.06 -7.20 -18.02
CA SER A 73 -14.70 -6.93 -17.55
C SER A 73 -14.42 -5.45 -17.47
N ILE A 74 -13.70 -5.03 -16.43
CA ILE A 74 -13.09 -3.69 -16.37
C ILE A 74 -11.73 -3.73 -17.07
N GLU A 75 -11.37 -2.64 -17.73
CA GLU A 75 -10.00 -2.35 -18.14
C GLU A 75 -9.40 -1.33 -17.18
N PHE A 76 -8.27 -1.68 -16.57
CA PHE A 76 -7.70 -0.93 -15.47
C PHE A 76 -6.20 -0.69 -15.64
N ASN A 77 -5.74 0.40 -15.03
CA ASN A 77 -4.35 0.65 -14.66
C ASN A 77 -4.32 0.93 -13.15
N LEU A 78 -3.43 0.24 -12.44
CA LEU A 78 -3.23 0.35 -11.01
C LEU A 78 -1.79 0.72 -10.74
N TRP A 79 -1.57 1.88 -10.15
CA TRP A 79 -0.27 2.37 -9.75
C TRP A 79 -0.24 2.58 -8.24
N ALA A 80 0.90 2.30 -7.62
CA ALA A 80 1.14 2.54 -6.20
C ALA A 80 2.58 3.02 -5.97
N GLN A 81 2.79 3.74 -4.88
CA GLN A 81 4.11 4.12 -4.39
C GLN A 81 4.31 3.77 -2.93
N SER A 82 5.57 3.78 -2.52
CA SER A 82 6.02 3.81 -1.13
C SER A 82 7.36 4.53 -1.05
N GLY A 83 7.33 5.80 -0.65
CA GLY A 83 8.50 6.69 -0.75
C GLY A 83 8.95 6.83 -2.21
N GLY A 84 10.20 6.49 -2.51
CA GLY A 84 10.78 6.49 -3.86
C GLY A 84 10.58 5.19 -4.65
N HIS A 85 9.94 4.17 -4.08
CA HIS A 85 9.60 2.95 -4.81
C HIS A 85 8.19 3.04 -5.40
N THR A 86 8.00 2.42 -6.57
CA THR A 86 6.72 2.37 -7.26
C THR A 86 6.35 0.95 -7.64
N GLY A 87 5.10 0.75 -8.00
CA GLY A 87 4.59 -0.48 -8.60
C GLY A 87 3.44 -0.17 -9.53
N GLU A 88 3.31 -0.96 -10.58
CA GLU A 88 2.29 -0.77 -11.61
C GLU A 88 1.77 -2.11 -12.11
N MET A 89 0.46 -2.19 -12.29
CA MET A 89 -0.24 -3.35 -12.82
C MET A 89 -1.40 -2.87 -13.68
N GLU A 90 -1.48 -3.38 -14.90
CA GLU A 90 -2.56 -3.05 -15.83
C GLU A 90 -3.16 -4.31 -16.43
N GLY A 91 -4.40 -4.22 -16.90
CA GLY A 91 -5.02 -5.31 -17.63
C GLY A 91 -6.54 -5.30 -17.56
N LYS A 92 -7.09 -6.51 -17.67
CA LYS A 92 -8.55 -6.74 -17.65
C LYS A 92 -8.92 -7.61 -16.47
N ALA A 93 -9.91 -7.16 -15.69
CA ALA A 93 -10.43 -7.92 -14.56
C ALA A 93 -11.90 -8.29 -14.82
N TYR A 94 -12.22 -9.58 -14.69
CA TYR A 94 -13.56 -10.12 -14.95
C TYR A 94 -14.52 -9.81 -13.80
N ILE A 95 -15.70 -9.30 -14.11
CA ILE A 95 -16.70 -8.84 -13.14
C ILE A 95 -17.67 -9.99 -12.81
N LYS A 96 -17.86 -10.23 -11.51
CA LYS A 96 -18.93 -11.07 -10.96
C LYS A 96 -19.58 -10.33 -9.80
N GLY A 97 -20.78 -9.80 -10.05
CA GLY A 97 -21.46 -8.93 -9.08
C GLY A 97 -20.73 -7.60 -8.92
N ASN A 98 -20.34 -7.26 -7.69
CA ASN A 98 -19.57 -6.06 -7.37
C ASN A 98 -18.06 -6.34 -7.21
N VAL A 99 -17.59 -7.52 -7.61
CA VAL A 99 -16.17 -7.89 -7.52
C VAL A 99 -15.61 -8.09 -8.93
N ALA A 100 -14.45 -7.51 -9.22
CA ALA A 100 -13.67 -7.77 -10.41
C ALA A 100 -12.41 -8.58 -10.05
N TYR A 101 -12.11 -9.62 -10.83
CA TYR A 101 -11.02 -10.57 -10.60
C TYR A 101 -9.98 -10.45 -11.71
N TYR A 102 -8.73 -10.22 -11.32
CA TYR A 102 -7.58 -10.18 -12.21
C TYR A 102 -6.67 -11.37 -11.94
N GLU A 103 -6.41 -12.13 -12.99
CA GLU A 103 -5.43 -13.22 -13.03
C GLU A 103 -4.69 -13.11 -14.38
N PRO A 104 -3.42 -12.64 -14.40
CA PRO A 104 -2.66 -12.55 -15.64
C PRO A 104 -2.28 -13.94 -16.15
N THR A 105 -2.10 -14.05 -17.48
CA THR A 105 -1.68 -15.31 -18.11
C THR A 105 -0.22 -15.64 -17.83
N GLU A 106 0.63 -14.62 -17.82
CA GLU A 106 2.09 -14.75 -17.69
C GLU A 106 2.53 -14.97 -16.23
N ASP A 107 1.90 -14.28 -15.28
CA ASP A 107 2.18 -14.40 -13.84
C ASP A 107 0.96 -14.93 -13.09
N LYS A 108 0.76 -16.26 -13.13
CA LYS A 108 -0.37 -16.91 -12.46
C LYS A 108 -0.31 -16.82 -10.93
N ALA A 109 0.83 -16.44 -10.36
CA ALA A 109 0.96 -16.24 -8.92
C ALA A 109 0.33 -14.92 -8.50
N CYS A 110 0.41 -13.89 -9.34
CA CYS A 110 -0.24 -12.61 -9.11
C CYS A 110 -1.76 -12.71 -9.32
N LYS A 111 -2.52 -12.47 -8.25
CA LYS A 111 -3.98 -12.40 -8.29
C LYS A 111 -4.46 -11.16 -7.59
N ALA A 112 -5.31 -10.39 -8.25
CA ALA A 112 -5.93 -9.22 -7.65
C ALA A 112 -7.45 -9.29 -7.68
N THR A 113 -8.06 -8.75 -6.63
CA THR A 113 -9.51 -8.54 -6.56
C THR A 113 -9.78 -7.09 -6.27
N PHE A 114 -10.77 -6.56 -6.99
CA PHE A 114 -11.30 -5.21 -6.82
C PHE A 114 -12.74 -5.38 -6.35
N THR A 115 -13.11 -4.82 -5.21
CA THR A 115 -14.49 -4.87 -4.70
C THR A 115 -15.09 -3.48 -4.71
N LEU A 116 -16.05 -3.24 -5.60
CA LEU A 116 -16.77 -1.98 -5.68
C LEU A 116 -17.74 -1.86 -4.50
N MET A 117 -17.59 -0.75 -3.79
CA MET A 117 -18.47 -0.25 -2.74
C MET A 117 -19.16 1.02 -3.25
N ALA A 118 -20.01 1.64 -2.42
CA ALA A 118 -20.76 2.84 -2.83
C ALA A 118 -19.87 4.02 -3.24
N ASP A 119 -18.77 4.27 -2.52
CA ASP A 119 -17.89 5.43 -2.69
C ASP A 119 -16.41 5.06 -2.89
N SER A 120 -16.12 3.77 -2.97
CA SER A 120 -14.75 3.25 -2.90
C SER A 120 -14.60 1.89 -3.56
N VAL A 121 -13.35 1.52 -3.85
CA VAL A 121 -12.94 0.20 -4.29
C VAL A 121 -11.96 -0.37 -3.28
N ILE A 122 -12.21 -1.58 -2.79
CA ILE A 122 -11.26 -2.33 -1.97
C ILE A 122 -10.40 -3.18 -2.91
N VAL A 123 -9.08 -2.97 -2.87
CA VAL A 123 -8.12 -3.74 -3.65
C VAL A 123 -7.40 -4.72 -2.75
N LYS A 124 -7.27 -5.97 -3.24
CA LYS A 124 -6.47 -7.02 -2.63
C LYS A 124 -5.64 -7.71 -3.69
N ALA A 125 -4.32 -7.66 -3.58
CA ALA A 125 -3.35 -8.28 -4.48
C ALA A 125 -2.50 -9.30 -3.70
N ASN A 126 -2.38 -10.51 -4.25
CA ASN A 126 -1.59 -11.59 -3.66
C ASN A 126 -0.59 -12.11 -4.70
N GLY A 127 0.66 -12.32 -4.30
CA GLY A 127 1.70 -12.86 -5.18
C GLY A 127 2.11 -11.92 -6.32
N CYS A 128 1.84 -10.63 -6.19
CA CYS A 128 2.15 -9.62 -7.21
C CYS A 128 3.45 -8.85 -6.94
N ASP A 129 4.37 -9.44 -6.16
CA ASP A 129 5.61 -8.78 -5.74
C ASP A 129 6.51 -8.41 -6.95
N SER A 130 6.38 -9.16 -8.04
CA SER A 130 7.04 -8.90 -9.34
C SER A 130 6.66 -7.55 -9.97
N TYR A 131 5.51 -6.99 -9.58
CA TYR A 131 4.97 -5.73 -10.10
C TYR A 131 5.25 -4.53 -9.17
N THR A 132 5.94 -4.75 -8.05
CA THR A 132 6.11 -3.74 -6.98
C THR A 132 7.56 -3.61 -6.54
N GLY A 133 8.00 -2.37 -6.30
CA GLY A 133 9.21 -2.10 -5.54
C GLY A 133 9.05 -2.44 -4.04
N ILE A 134 10.17 -2.46 -3.32
CA ILE A 134 10.20 -2.82 -1.89
C ILE A 134 9.25 -1.95 -1.07
N GLY A 135 8.35 -2.59 -0.32
CA GLY A 135 7.42 -1.92 0.59
C GLY A 135 6.22 -1.27 -0.09
N VAL A 136 6.12 -1.33 -1.43
CA VAL A 136 4.93 -0.91 -2.17
C VAL A 136 3.86 -1.98 -2.04
N THR A 137 2.61 -1.57 -1.84
CA THR A 137 1.47 -2.48 -1.84
C THR A 137 0.28 -1.92 -2.59
N PHE A 138 -0.38 -2.77 -3.37
CA PHE A 138 -1.65 -2.49 -4.01
C PHE A 138 -2.85 -2.64 -3.06
N ASP A 139 -2.67 -3.25 -1.89
CA ASP A 139 -3.76 -3.50 -0.96
C ASP A 139 -4.29 -2.22 -0.33
N GLY A 140 -5.60 -2.00 -0.36
CA GLY A 140 -6.17 -0.87 0.36
C GLY A 140 -7.58 -0.49 -0.07
N LYS A 141 -8.09 0.55 0.60
CA LYS A 141 -9.32 1.23 0.22
C LYS A 141 -8.97 2.43 -0.66
N TYR A 142 -9.51 2.45 -1.87
CA TYR A 142 -9.35 3.52 -2.84
C TYR A 142 -10.67 4.29 -2.90
N THR A 143 -10.64 5.58 -2.59
CA THR A 143 -11.83 6.44 -2.58
C THR A 143 -11.95 7.13 -3.93
N ASN A 144 -13.16 7.35 -4.42
CA ASN A 144 -13.35 8.05 -5.70
C ASN A 144 -12.69 9.44 -5.68
N SER A 145 -11.84 9.76 -6.65
CA SER A 145 -11.08 11.02 -6.66
C SER A 145 -11.98 12.26 -6.64
N LYS A 146 -13.19 12.18 -7.22
CA LYS A 146 -14.17 13.28 -7.20
C LYS A 146 -14.68 13.59 -5.79
N ALA A 147 -14.64 12.62 -4.88
CA ALA A 147 -15.00 12.80 -3.48
C ALA A 147 -13.80 13.33 -2.65
N LEU A 148 -12.58 12.88 -2.95
CA LEU A 148 -11.35 13.25 -2.22
C LEU A 148 -10.94 14.71 -2.39
N ALA A 149 -11.22 15.33 -3.55
CA ALA A 149 -10.91 16.73 -3.82
C ALA A 149 -11.50 17.73 -2.79
N LYS A 150 -12.34 17.27 -1.86
CA LYS A 150 -12.99 18.07 -0.81
C LYS A 150 -12.35 17.95 0.58
N THR A 151 -11.35 17.08 0.79
CA THR A 151 -10.93 16.69 2.15
C THR A 151 -9.42 16.54 2.41
N SER A 152 -8.53 17.05 1.55
CA SER A 152 -7.07 16.88 1.73
C SER A 152 -6.61 17.40 3.10
N LYS A 153 -6.10 16.52 3.96
CA LYS A 153 -5.55 16.89 5.28
C LYS A 153 -4.06 17.17 5.14
N LYS A 154 -3.59 18.25 5.76
CA LYS A 154 -2.16 18.56 5.84
C LYS A 154 -1.52 17.71 6.95
N SER A 155 -0.50 16.92 6.61
CA SER A 155 0.26 16.13 7.58
C SER A 155 1.17 16.99 8.46
N GLU A 156 1.35 16.56 9.71
CA GLU A 156 2.14 17.25 10.75
C GLU A 156 3.14 16.29 11.40
N LEU A 157 4.35 16.74 11.80
CA LEU A 157 5.32 15.87 12.49
C LEU A 157 4.77 15.33 13.81
N ALA A 158 4.03 16.14 14.57
CA ALA A 158 3.36 15.70 15.79
C ALA A 158 2.32 14.58 15.54
N SER A 159 1.71 14.54 14.35
CA SER A 159 0.78 13.49 13.95
C SER A 159 1.48 12.18 13.55
N MET A 160 2.79 12.22 13.30
CA MET A 160 3.63 11.05 13.00
C MET A 160 4.14 10.32 14.25
N ARG A 161 3.45 10.49 15.40
CA ARG A 161 3.49 9.79 16.72
C ARG A 161 4.84 9.35 17.31
N VAL A 162 5.96 9.65 16.67
CA VAL A 162 7.31 9.18 17.03
C VAL A 162 8.31 10.35 17.08
N VAL A 163 8.01 11.50 16.46
CA VAL A 163 9.04 12.53 16.23
C VAL A 163 9.10 13.60 17.34
N LEU A 164 7.98 14.22 17.72
CA LEU A 164 7.97 15.32 18.71
C LEU A 164 6.65 15.35 19.50
N THR A 165 6.72 15.75 20.77
CA THR A 165 5.52 16.16 21.53
C THR A 165 4.95 17.46 20.95
N ALA A 166 3.67 17.74 21.20
CA ALA A 166 3.03 18.98 20.71
C ALA A 166 3.78 20.27 21.14
N SER A 167 4.37 20.27 22.34
CA SER A 167 5.15 21.43 22.79
C SER A 167 6.49 21.54 22.05
N GLU A 168 7.16 20.43 21.76
CA GLU A 168 8.42 20.43 21.02
C GLU A 168 8.18 20.81 19.55
N ASP A 169 7.12 20.29 18.94
CA ASP A 169 6.69 20.63 17.57
C ASP A 169 6.39 22.14 17.43
N SER A 170 5.80 22.76 18.46
CA SER A 170 5.58 24.22 18.47
C SER A 170 6.88 25.03 18.45
N VAL A 171 7.89 24.60 19.22
CA VAL A 171 9.21 25.25 19.23
C VAL A 171 9.92 25.00 17.89
N PHE A 172 9.85 23.77 17.39
CA PHE A 172 10.44 23.37 16.12
C PHE A 172 9.88 24.18 14.94
N ARG A 173 8.54 24.33 14.85
CA ARG A 173 7.90 25.16 13.82
C ARG A 173 8.36 26.61 13.83
N LYS A 174 8.57 27.18 15.02
CA LYS A 174 9.09 28.56 15.14
C LYS A 174 10.53 28.65 14.65
N LEU A 175 11.34 27.63 14.92
CA LEU A 175 12.74 27.56 14.48
C LEU A 175 12.86 27.45 12.95
N VAL A 176 12.16 26.50 12.33
CA VAL A 176 12.34 26.19 10.89
C VAL A 176 11.40 26.99 9.97
N GLY A 177 10.33 27.56 10.53
CA GLY A 177 9.41 28.45 9.80
C GLY A 177 8.81 27.79 8.56
N LYS A 178 9.02 28.41 7.40
CA LYS A 178 8.51 27.93 6.12
C LYS A 178 9.05 26.55 5.72
N ASP A 179 10.24 26.20 6.21
CA ASP A 179 10.94 24.95 5.87
C ASP A 179 10.41 23.76 6.71
N TYR A 180 9.41 23.97 7.59
CA TYR A 180 8.77 22.90 8.36
C TYR A 180 8.21 21.78 7.49
N GLN A 181 7.58 22.12 6.36
CA GLN A 181 7.01 21.10 5.47
C GLN A 181 8.08 20.25 4.78
N THR A 182 9.30 20.76 4.60
CA THR A 182 10.43 19.95 4.12
C THR A 182 10.76 18.84 5.11
N PHE A 183 10.83 19.13 6.41
CA PHE A 183 11.01 18.08 7.43
C PHE A 183 9.85 17.06 7.42
N VAL A 184 8.59 17.51 7.31
CA VAL A 184 7.43 16.61 7.18
C VAL A 184 7.58 15.71 5.95
N SER A 185 8.01 16.25 4.82
CA SER A 185 8.19 15.51 3.56
C SER A 185 9.39 14.56 3.58
N CYS A 186 10.38 14.79 4.44
CA CYS A 186 11.54 13.92 4.57
C CYS A 186 11.41 12.88 5.71
N THR A 187 10.23 12.75 6.33
CA THR A 187 9.99 11.81 7.45
C THR A 187 8.88 10.81 7.11
N GLN A 188 9.22 9.75 6.38
CA GLN A 188 8.34 8.57 6.25
C GLN A 188 8.66 7.52 7.32
N LEU A 189 9.95 7.21 7.46
CA LEU A 189 10.52 6.25 8.40
C LEU A 189 11.26 7.03 9.47
N THR A 190 11.20 6.57 10.72
CA THR A 190 11.86 7.21 11.86
C THR A 190 12.76 6.23 12.59
N TYR A 191 13.88 6.72 13.08
CA TYR A 191 14.89 5.95 13.80
C TYR A 191 15.38 6.75 15.00
N ASP A 192 15.50 6.09 16.15
CA ASP A 192 16.24 6.66 17.28
C ASP A 192 17.74 6.67 16.91
N GLY A 193 18.40 7.79 17.16
CA GLY A 193 19.82 7.97 16.93
C GLY A 193 20.63 8.01 18.23
N ASP A 194 21.92 7.69 18.12
CA ASP A 194 22.86 7.89 19.22
C ASP A 194 23.26 9.37 19.32
N ASN A 195 23.33 9.88 20.56
CA ASN A 195 23.89 11.21 20.82
C ASN A 195 25.42 11.11 21.03
N LEU A 196 26.19 11.61 20.07
CA LEU A 196 27.66 11.69 20.14
C LEU A 196 28.17 12.95 20.85
N ASP A 197 27.27 13.87 21.19
CA ASP A 197 27.52 15.09 21.96
C ASP A 197 26.90 14.93 23.35
N ALA A 198 27.50 14.08 24.18
CA ALA A 198 26.96 13.67 25.49
C ALA A 198 26.59 14.87 26.39
N GLU A 199 27.31 15.97 26.27
CA GLU A 199 27.07 17.23 26.98
C GLU A 199 25.72 17.88 26.64
N LEU A 200 25.19 17.67 25.43
CA LEU A 200 23.91 18.23 24.99
C LEU A 200 22.73 17.49 25.63
N GLN A 201 22.93 16.25 26.11
CA GLN A 201 21.88 15.41 26.70
C GLN A 201 20.59 15.40 25.85
N ALA A 202 20.77 15.39 24.53
CA ALA A 202 19.67 15.48 23.57
C ALA A 202 19.15 14.10 23.20
N LYS A 203 17.83 13.98 23.03
CA LYS A 203 17.27 12.86 22.26
C LYS A 203 17.51 13.13 20.77
N VAL A 204 17.82 12.08 20.01
CA VAL A 204 18.15 12.16 18.59
C VAL A 204 17.17 11.30 17.82
N ILE A 205 16.52 11.90 16.83
CA ILE A 205 15.58 11.20 15.96
C ILE A 205 15.94 11.55 14.52
N SER A 206 16.11 10.54 13.68
CA SER A 206 16.33 10.71 12.25
C SER A 206 15.11 10.25 11.47
N GLY A 207 14.80 10.98 10.41
CA GLY A 207 13.74 10.68 9.46
C GLY A 207 14.32 10.41 8.07
N ALA A 208 13.72 9.48 7.33
CA ALA A 208 14.06 9.23 5.94
C ALA A 208 12.83 8.86 5.12
N VAL A 209 12.91 9.03 3.81
CA VAL A 209 11.93 8.49 2.84
C VAL A 209 12.45 7.19 2.27
N ARG A 210 11.62 6.13 2.31
CA ARG A 210 11.96 4.80 1.80
C ARG A 210 12.45 4.90 0.36
N GLY A 211 13.58 4.29 0.04
CA GLY A 211 14.15 4.32 -1.32
C GLY A 211 14.80 5.65 -1.72
N LEU A 212 14.81 6.66 -0.85
CA LEU A 212 15.38 7.99 -1.07
C LEU A 212 16.33 8.39 0.07
N PHE A 213 17.02 7.40 0.65
CA PHE A 213 18.13 7.67 1.55
C PHE A 213 19.20 8.51 0.82
N THR A 214 19.89 9.36 1.58
CA THR A 214 20.86 10.37 1.13
C THR A 214 20.32 11.46 0.20
N SER A 215 19.02 11.50 -0.08
CA SER A 215 18.37 12.57 -0.87
C SER A 215 17.18 13.22 -0.15
N MET A 216 16.42 12.45 0.64
CA MET A 216 15.29 12.91 1.45
C MET A 216 15.39 12.36 2.87
N GLU A 217 16.18 13.03 3.70
CA GLU A 217 16.42 12.66 5.10
C GLU A 217 16.46 13.89 6.00
N ASN A 218 16.19 13.68 7.28
CA ASN A 218 16.40 14.68 8.31
C ASN A 218 16.88 14.07 9.62
N ILE A 219 17.40 14.92 10.48
CA ILE A 219 17.75 14.62 11.85
C ILE A 219 17.30 15.77 12.75
N ILE A 220 16.74 15.43 13.90
CA ILE A 220 16.31 16.37 14.93
C ILE A 220 16.91 15.89 16.26
N MET A 221 17.76 16.73 16.83
CA MET A 221 18.25 16.62 18.20
C MET A 221 17.49 17.63 19.05
N ILE A 222 17.03 17.24 20.23
CA ILE A 222 16.37 18.15 21.17
C ILE A 222 16.68 17.75 22.62
N ASP A 223 17.07 18.74 23.42
CA ASP A 223 17.34 18.54 24.86
C ASP A 223 16.09 18.78 25.72
N SER A 224 16.20 18.52 27.02
CA SER A 224 15.11 18.71 27.99
C SER A 224 14.68 20.17 28.16
N THR A 225 15.51 21.12 27.74
CA THR A 225 15.25 22.57 27.78
C THR A 225 14.74 23.12 26.44
N LYS A 226 14.54 22.25 25.43
CA LYS A 226 14.10 22.56 24.08
C LYS A 226 15.12 23.38 23.28
N HIS A 227 16.41 23.24 23.57
CA HIS A 227 17.40 23.51 22.55
C HIS A 227 17.29 22.46 21.46
N ILE A 228 17.34 22.89 20.21
CA ILE A 228 17.13 22.08 19.03
C ILE A 228 18.34 22.25 18.12
N TRP A 229 18.81 21.14 17.56
CA TRP A 229 19.73 21.09 16.44
C TRP A 229 19.13 20.17 15.39
N ALA A 230 18.86 20.69 14.20
CA ALA A 230 18.15 19.95 13.19
C ALA A 230 18.76 20.18 11.82
N ALA A 231 18.79 19.13 11.00
CA ALA A 231 19.27 19.21 9.64
C ALA A 231 18.35 18.43 8.69
N VAL A 232 18.26 18.86 7.44
CA VAL A 232 17.44 18.21 6.41
C VAL A 232 18.08 18.34 5.03
N ILE A 233 17.88 17.30 4.22
CA ILE A 233 18.18 17.23 2.80
C ILE A 233 16.88 16.89 2.05
N GLU A 234 16.61 17.54 0.91
CA GLU A 234 15.42 17.29 0.08
C GLU A 234 15.72 17.10 -1.42
N ASP A 235 16.97 17.34 -1.85
CA ASP A 235 17.35 17.44 -3.26
C ASP A 235 18.75 16.88 -3.59
N SER A 236 19.42 16.22 -2.64
CA SER A 236 20.82 15.78 -2.80
C SER A 236 21.82 16.90 -3.16
N GLU A 237 21.49 18.16 -2.88
CA GLU A 237 22.40 19.28 -3.19
C GLU A 237 23.03 19.90 -1.95
N ARG A 238 22.29 19.99 -0.84
CA ARG A 238 22.70 20.76 0.34
C ARG A 238 22.07 20.23 1.62
N VAL A 239 22.77 20.43 2.73
CA VAL A 239 22.22 20.20 4.08
C VAL A 239 21.77 21.54 4.65
N ASN A 240 20.46 21.72 4.85
CA ASN A 240 19.94 22.88 5.55
C ASN A 240 19.94 22.61 7.05
N TYR A 241 20.67 23.42 7.81
CA TYR A 241 20.85 23.23 9.25
C TYR A 241 20.25 24.39 10.07
N TYR A 242 19.57 24.03 11.16
CA TYR A 242 18.82 24.91 12.05
C TYR A 242 19.16 24.60 13.50
N THR A 243 19.30 25.64 14.30
CA THR A 243 19.40 25.54 15.76
C THR A 243 18.87 26.80 16.45
N ASN A 244 18.33 26.67 17.66
CA ASN A 244 18.07 27.80 18.56
C ASN A 244 19.15 27.97 19.63
N ASP A 245 20.20 27.14 19.61
CA ASP A 245 21.40 27.31 20.44
C ASP A 245 22.45 28.13 19.68
N LYS A 246 22.70 29.35 20.19
CA LYS A 246 23.66 30.30 19.61
C LYS A 246 25.08 29.75 19.54
N GLN A 247 25.46 28.83 20.43
CA GLN A 247 26.80 28.24 20.41
C GLN A 247 27.04 27.37 19.17
N TYR A 248 25.96 26.89 18.54
CA TYR A 248 25.97 26.03 17.37
C TYR A 248 25.44 26.73 16.11
N ALA A 249 25.26 28.05 16.12
CA ALA A 249 24.70 28.78 14.97
C ALA A 249 25.51 28.60 13.67
N ASN A 250 26.83 28.42 13.78
CA ASN A 250 27.76 28.29 12.64
C ASN A 250 28.65 27.04 12.72
N LYS A 251 28.22 26.00 13.46
CA LYS A 251 28.91 24.72 13.56
C LYS A 251 27.92 23.59 13.79
N LEU A 252 28.22 22.40 13.27
CA LEU A 252 27.40 21.21 13.51
C LEU A 252 27.81 20.52 14.82
N PRO A 253 26.84 19.96 15.58
CA PRO A 253 27.11 18.92 16.57
C PRO A 253 27.76 17.69 15.91
N LYS A 254 28.60 16.95 16.64
CA LYS A 254 29.24 15.72 16.14
C LYS A 254 28.22 14.70 15.67
N THR A 255 27.07 14.65 16.33
CA THR A 255 25.95 13.78 15.98
C THR A 255 25.43 14.05 14.57
N ILE A 256 25.22 15.33 14.21
CA ILE A 256 24.77 15.72 12.87
C ILE A 256 25.91 15.56 11.86
N GLU A 257 27.15 15.84 12.25
CA GLU A 257 28.32 15.58 11.41
C GLU A 257 28.45 14.08 11.07
N ASN A 258 28.15 13.19 12.02
CA ASN A 258 28.16 11.75 11.82
C ASN A 258 26.98 11.27 10.96
N TRP A 259 25.77 11.75 11.20
CA TRP A 259 24.59 11.45 10.38
C TRP A 259 24.86 11.73 8.90
N ARG A 260 25.57 12.82 8.64
CA ARG A 260 25.76 13.36 7.30
C ARG A 260 26.92 12.71 6.52
N GLN A 261 27.62 11.73 7.09
CA GLN A 261 28.86 11.16 6.50
C GLN A 261 28.66 10.53 5.11
N THR A 262 27.51 9.91 4.86
CA THR A 262 27.19 9.25 3.59
C THR A 262 26.91 10.24 2.45
N PHE A 263 26.77 11.53 2.76
CA PHE A 263 26.58 12.62 1.80
C PHE A 263 27.39 13.86 2.22
N LYS A 264 28.61 13.63 2.73
CA LYS A 264 29.51 14.65 3.31
C LYS A 264 29.86 15.78 2.33
N ASP A 265 29.82 15.51 1.03
CA ASP A 265 30.20 16.46 -0.02
C ASP A 265 29.15 17.55 -0.24
N TYR A 266 27.93 17.39 0.31
CA TYR A 266 26.90 18.43 0.21
C TYR A 266 27.29 19.65 1.07
N PRO A 267 27.25 20.88 0.55
CA PRO A 267 27.44 22.07 1.37
C PRO A 267 26.41 22.16 2.49
N VAL A 268 26.86 22.61 3.66
CA VAL A 268 25.99 22.91 4.81
C VAL A 268 25.58 24.37 4.76
N ILE A 269 24.28 24.62 4.76
CA ILE A 269 23.68 25.95 4.80
C ILE A 269 23.18 26.20 6.23
N TYR A 270 23.84 27.10 6.96
CA TYR A 270 23.45 27.51 8.30
C TYR A 270 22.29 28.50 8.20
N LYS A 271 21.11 28.10 8.68
CA LYS A 271 19.85 28.85 8.54
C LYS A 271 19.52 29.70 9.77
N SER A 272 20.12 29.38 10.90
CA SER A 272 19.98 30.13 12.14
C SER A 272 20.89 31.36 12.15
N LYS A 273 20.36 32.46 12.69
CA LYS A 273 21.11 33.71 12.92
C LYS A 273 21.33 33.92 14.40
#